data_AF-A0A4P9WG89-F1
#
_entry.id   AF-A0A4P9WG89-F1
#
_cell.length_a   1.000
_cell.length_b   1.000
_cell.length_c   1.000
_cell.angle_alpha   90.00
_cell.angle_beta   90.00
_cell.angle_gamma   90.00
#
_symmetry.space_group_name_H-M   'P 1'
#
loop_
_entity.id
_entity.type
_entity.pdbx_description
1 polymer ?
#
loop_
_entity_poly.entity_id
_entity_poly.type
_entity_poly.pdbx_seq_one_letter_code
_entity_poly.pdbx_strand_id
1 'polypeptide(L)'
;MTGSKKLKEWKARINKLDEEKINAADPELMAILSELRSIEKETIRIGDCKEKHIEEILSLNISRVRNPLLRWMLPKGVIKHEPSQWLKDALHVFFKRWHRNSENTTRTLIDLMLLDVLDHSAERIGGWGEVELSWTDGPIILTGYSDYVLSYGDLSDKTDMSSVLVCGEAKCSDAKQNIWQIVAYCGIVHKARLALEKQNVTVYGFMTDGDSWEFVRIDNESNVWTTKVSTLRKAMTWLRYILDCAQKSTPSSTPTTSKTDLRKKELKNFKLVVERFRTMDGVDESEDDEDEEEEEEVVVVEEDGTDLVESMDKLNISSRDL
;
A
#
# COMPACT_ATOMS: atom_id res chain seq x y z
N MET A 1 9.66 13.26 29.27
CA MET A 1 10.89 12.60 28.75
C MET A 1 10.49 11.30 28.07
N THR A 2 10.74 11.18 26.77
CA THR A 2 10.35 10.02 25.95
C THR A 2 11.11 8.75 26.38
N GLY A 3 10.45 7.59 26.35
CA GLY A 3 11.02 6.30 26.77
C GLY A 3 12.36 5.95 26.09
N SER A 4 12.57 6.43 24.86
CA SER A 4 13.83 6.27 24.11
C SER A 4 15.04 6.96 24.77
N LYS A 5 14.86 8.14 25.39
CA LYS A 5 15.95 8.83 26.09
C LYS A 5 16.35 8.11 27.37
N LYS A 6 15.35 7.64 28.13
CA LYS A 6 15.58 6.79 29.32
C LYS A 6 16.25 5.48 28.93
N LEU A 7 15.84 4.82 27.85
CA LEU A 7 16.45 3.56 27.40
C LEU A 7 17.93 3.74 27.00
N LYS A 8 18.27 4.84 26.32
CA LYS A 8 19.66 5.19 26.01
C LYS A 8 20.48 5.48 27.27
N GLU A 9 19.92 6.21 28.24
CA GLU A 9 20.56 6.45 29.54
C GLU A 9 20.75 5.15 30.34
N TRP A 10 19.78 4.23 30.31
CA TRP A 10 19.89 2.92 30.95
C TRP A 10 20.95 2.03 30.29
N LYS A 11 20.98 1.95 28.95
CA LYS A 11 22.05 1.24 28.22
C LYS A 11 23.43 1.82 28.53
N ALA A 12 23.56 3.15 28.57
CA ALA A 12 24.81 3.81 28.92
C ALA A 12 25.23 3.56 30.38
N ARG A 13 24.27 3.48 31.31
CA ARG A 13 24.52 3.10 32.71
C ARG A 13 24.95 1.64 32.83
N ILE A 14 24.27 0.73 32.14
CA ILE A 14 24.60 -0.71 32.12
C ILE A 14 25.99 -0.94 31.52
N ASN A 15 26.37 -0.21 30.47
CA ASN A 15 27.70 -0.31 29.85
C ASN A 15 28.82 0.36 30.66
N LYS A 16 28.47 1.18 31.67
CA LYS A 16 29.45 1.79 32.60
C LYS A 16 29.64 0.99 33.89
N LEU A 17 28.88 -0.10 34.07
CA LEU A 17 29.06 -0.96 35.22
C LEU A 17 30.37 -1.74 35.11
N ASP A 18 31.16 -1.67 36.18
CA ASP A 18 32.48 -2.25 36.35
C ASP A 18 32.35 -3.79 36.50
N GLU A 19 32.69 -4.53 35.46
CA GLU A 19 32.44 -5.97 35.34
C GLU A 19 33.12 -6.78 36.45
N GLU A 20 34.31 -6.35 36.88
CA GLU A 20 35.06 -7.02 37.97
C GLU A 20 34.34 -6.93 39.31
N LYS A 21 33.58 -5.86 39.56
CA LYS A 21 32.82 -5.69 40.81
C LYS A 21 31.51 -6.46 40.82
N ILE A 22 30.90 -6.68 39.65
CA ILE A 22 29.65 -7.45 39.54
C ILE A 22 29.95 -8.96 39.62
N ASN A 23 31.02 -9.41 38.97
CA ASN A 23 31.44 -10.82 38.99
C ASN A 23 31.75 -11.32 40.42
N ALA A 24 32.21 -10.44 41.31
CA ALA A 24 32.50 -10.77 42.70
C ALA A 24 31.25 -10.85 43.60
N ALA A 25 30.12 -10.31 43.18
CA ALA A 25 28.93 -10.15 44.01
C ALA A 25 27.78 -11.11 43.63
N ASP A 26 27.58 -11.41 42.34
CA ASP A 26 26.50 -12.28 41.88
C ASP A 26 26.74 -12.83 40.45
N PRO A 27 27.11 -14.11 40.31
CA PRO A 27 27.29 -14.77 39.01
C PRO A 27 26.01 -14.82 38.16
N GLU A 28 24.83 -14.86 38.78
CA GLU A 28 23.54 -14.91 38.10
C GLU A 28 23.22 -13.55 37.44
N LEU A 29 23.55 -12.45 38.12
CA LEU A 29 23.44 -11.10 37.55
C LEU A 29 24.39 -10.90 36.36
N MET A 30 25.60 -11.47 36.41
CA MET A 30 26.53 -11.45 35.27
C MET A 30 26.02 -12.25 34.08
N ALA A 31 25.40 -13.41 34.32
CA ALA A 31 24.77 -14.19 33.25
C ALA A 31 23.64 -13.39 32.57
N ILE A 32 22.76 -12.76 33.35
CA ILE A 32 21.66 -11.92 32.85
C ILE A 32 22.20 -10.69 32.09
N LEU A 33 23.24 -10.04 32.60
CA LEU A 33 23.82 -8.86 31.94
C LEU A 33 24.56 -9.23 30.65
N SER A 34 25.28 -10.35 30.62
CA SER A 34 25.87 -10.89 29.40
C SER A 34 24.79 -11.26 28.39
N GLU A 35 23.70 -11.89 28.81
CA GLU A 35 22.56 -12.22 27.96
C GLU A 35 21.89 -10.96 27.40
N LEU A 36 21.66 -9.93 28.23
CA LEU A 36 21.10 -8.65 27.81
C LEU A 36 22.03 -7.87 26.86
N ARG A 37 23.35 -8.02 27.01
CA ARG A 37 24.36 -7.39 26.14
C ARG A 37 24.59 -8.19 24.86
N SER A 38 24.37 -9.51 24.87
CA SER A 38 24.50 -10.39 23.71
C SER A 38 23.27 -10.38 22.80
N ILE A 39 22.15 -9.80 23.23
CA ILE A 39 21.01 -9.52 22.34
C ILE A 39 21.37 -8.32 21.46
N GLU A 40 22.37 -8.50 20.60
CA GLU A 40 22.53 -7.67 19.41
C GLU A 40 21.37 -8.02 18.49
N LYS A 41 20.53 -7.02 18.20
CA LYS A 41 19.39 -7.26 17.34
C LYS A 41 19.87 -7.31 15.90
N GLU A 42 19.66 -8.44 15.25
CA GLU A 42 19.94 -8.59 13.83
C GLU A 42 19.07 -7.59 13.06
N THR A 43 19.71 -6.72 12.28
CA THR A 43 19.00 -5.71 11.49
C THR A 43 18.97 -6.13 10.03
N ILE A 44 17.77 -6.36 9.51
CA ILE A 44 17.52 -6.65 8.11
C ILE A 44 17.03 -5.37 7.44
N ARG A 45 17.70 -4.97 6.36
CA ARG A 45 17.23 -3.86 5.52
C ARG A 45 16.09 -4.34 4.64
N ILE A 46 15.05 -3.51 4.50
CA ILE A 46 13.87 -3.86 3.69
C ILE A 46 14.23 -4.09 2.22
N GLY A 47 15.22 -3.38 1.66
CA GLY A 47 15.73 -3.67 0.31
C GLY A 47 16.30 -5.09 0.13
N ASP A 48 16.80 -5.69 1.22
CA ASP A 48 17.35 -7.05 1.26
C ASP A 48 16.30 -8.11 1.66
N CYS A 49 15.02 -7.70 1.81
CA CYS A 49 13.95 -8.63 2.15
C CYS A 49 13.77 -9.70 1.08
N LYS A 50 13.65 -10.92 1.58
CA LYS A 50 13.27 -12.10 0.81
C LYS A 50 11.93 -12.58 1.32
N GLU A 51 11.31 -13.39 0.48
CA GLU A 51 10.10 -14.12 0.76
C GLU A 51 10.00 -14.70 2.19
N LYS A 52 11.02 -15.47 2.61
CA LYS A 52 11.06 -16.08 3.95
C LYS A 52 10.95 -15.06 5.08
N HIS A 53 11.52 -13.86 4.92
CA HIS A 53 11.44 -12.81 5.94
C HIS A 53 10.00 -12.31 6.10
N ILE A 54 9.23 -12.29 5.01
CA ILE A 54 7.83 -11.87 5.02
C ILE A 54 6.96 -12.88 5.79
N GLU A 55 7.14 -14.17 5.53
CA GLU A 55 6.41 -15.23 6.24
C GLU A 55 6.81 -15.31 7.72
N GLU A 56 8.11 -15.32 8.01
CA GLU A 56 8.63 -15.57 9.36
C GLU A 56 8.46 -14.35 10.29
N ILE A 57 8.83 -13.14 9.83
CA ILE A 57 8.87 -11.93 10.69
C ILE A 57 7.50 -11.24 10.70
N LEU A 58 6.87 -11.13 9.53
CA LEU A 58 5.61 -10.38 9.38
C LEU A 58 4.39 -11.30 9.45
N SER A 59 4.58 -12.62 9.47
CA SER A 59 3.49 -13.60 9.60
C SER A 59 2.42 -13.47 8.52
N LEU A 60 2.80 -13.04 7.31
CA LEU A 60 1.86 -12.80 6.21
C LEU A 60 1.67 -14.07 5.35
N ASN A 61 0.45 -14.27 4.88
CA ASN A 61 0.15 -15.31 3.90
C ASN A 61 0.43 -14.80 2.47
N ILE A 62 1.52 -15.28 1.88
CA ILE A 62 2.00 -14.88 0.56
C ILE A 62 1.69 -15.89 -0.55
N SER A 63 0.95 -16.97 -0.26
CA SER A 63 0.63 -18.03 -1.23
C SER A 63 0.00 -17.50 -2.53
N ARG A 64 -0.75 -16.40 -2.43
CA ARG A 64 -1.41 -15.74 -3.58
C ARG A 64 -0.43 -14.97 -4.46
N VAL A 65 0.67 -14.44 -3.92
CA VAL A 65 1.72 -13.76 -4.70
C VAL A 65 2.35 -14.71 -5.72
N ARG A 66 2.49 -15.99 -5.36
CA ARG A 66 3.02 -17.05 -6.24
C ARG A 66 2.02 -17.54 -7.29
N ASN A 67 0.73 -17.27 -7.10
CA ASN A 67 -0.33 -17.85 -7.92
C ASN A 67 -0.88 -16.81 -8.91
N PRO A 68 -0.56 -16.91 -10.21
CA PRO A 68 -1.00 -15.94 -11.20
C PRO A 68 -2.52 -15.94 -11.43
N LEU A 69 -3.26 -16.95 -10.94
CA LEU A 69 -4.73 -17.00 -11.00
C LEU A 69 -5.39 -16.25 -9.85
N LEU A 70 -4.67 -15.97 -8.75
CA LEU A 70 -5.19 -15.31 -7.55
C LEU A 70 -4.76 -13.85 -7.49
N ARG A 71 -5.01 -13.11 -8.57
CA ARG A 71 -4.69 -11.68 -8.67
C ARG A 71 -5.74 -10.84 -7.97
N TRP A 72 -5.30 -9.69 -7.48
CA TRP A 72 -6.21 -8.65 -7.04
C TRP A 72 -6.92 -8.04 -8.26
N MET A 73 -8.25 -8.10 -8.24
CA MET A 73 -9.08 -7.50 -9.28
C MET A 73 -9.80 -6.27 -8.74
N LEU A 74 -9.94 -5.26 -9.61
CA LEU A 74 -10.87 -4.15 -9.35
C LEU A 74 -12.30 -4.69 -9.30
N PRO A 75 -13.13 -4.25 -8.35
CA PRO A 75 -14.56 -4.51 -8.38
C PRO A 75 -15.21 -4.04 -9.69
N LYS A 76 -16.32 -4.69 -10.07
CA LYS A 76 -17.16 -4.20 -11.18
C LYS A 76 -17.68 -2.79 -10.83
N GLY A 77 -17.64 -1.88 -11.80
CA GLY A 77 -18.14 -0.50 -11.63
C GLY A 77 -17.20 0.46 -10.93
N VAL A 78 -15.90 0.12 -10.76
CA VAL A 78 -14.91 1.09 -10.29
C VAL A 78 -14.88 2.31 -11.23
N ILE A 79 -14.93 3.50 -10.62
CA ILE A 79 -14.81 4.77 -11.34
C ILE A 79 -13.41 4.84 -11.94
N LYS A 80 -13.33 4.90 -13.27
CA LYS A 80 -12.07 5.09 -13.97
C LYS A 80 -11.52 6.47 -13.67
N HIS A 81 -10.22 6.57 -13.45
CA HIS A 81 -9.58 7.88 -13.31
C HIS A 81 -9.38 8.50 -14.68
N GLU A 82 -9.88 9.73 -14.86
CA GLU A 82 -9.59 10.56 -16.02
C GLU A 82 -8.49 11.56 -15.62
N PRO A 83 -7.30 11.50 -16.24
CA PRO A 83 -6.24 12.47 -15.99
C PRO A 83 -6.75 13.91 -16.20
N SER A 84 -6.44 14.80 -15.27
CA SER A 84 -6.77 16.22 -15.44
C SER A 84 -6.06 16.82 -16.66
N GLN A 85 -6.55 17.97 -17.13
CA GLN A 85 -5.84 18.71 -18.18
C GLN A 85 -4.45 19.16 -17.70
N TRP A 86 -4.33 19.56 -16.43
CA TRP A 86 -3.04 19.92 -15.83
C TRP A 86 -2.02 18.79 -15.94
N LEU A 87 -2.41 17.55 -15.58
CA LEU A 87 -1.51 16.41 -15.67
C LEU A 87 -1.12 16.13 -17.12
N LYS A 88 -2.05 16.19 -18.06
CA LYS A 88 -1.75 15.99 -19.50
C LYS A 88 -0.71 16.99 -19.99
N ASP A 89 -0.88 18.26 -19.65
CA ASP A 89 0.06 19.33 -20.03
C ASP A 89 1.43 19.15 -19.36
N ALA A 90 1.44 18.80 -18.06
CA ALA A 90 2.65 18.54 -17.30
C ALA A 90 3.44 17.34 -17.86
N LEU A 91 2.75 16.24 -18.18
CA LEU A 91 3.36 15.05 -18.79
C LEU A 91 3.90 15.36 -20.18
N HIS A 92 3.20 16.14 -20.99
CA HIS A 92 3.69 16.57 -22.30
C HIS A 92 5.02 17.32 -22.17
N VAL A 93 5.11 18.28 -21.25
CA VAL A 93 6.35 19.04 -21.00
C VAL A 93 7.44 18.12 -20.44
N PHE A 94 7.09 17.26 -19.48
CA PHE A 94 8.03 16.32 -18.86
C PHE A 94 8.65 15.38 -19.89
N PHE A 95 7.85 14.64 -20.67
CA PHE A 95 8.38 13.70 -21.67
C PHE A 95 9.14 14.39 -22.81
N LYS A 96 8.82 15.65 -23.12
CA LYS A 96 9.56 16.43 -24.13
C LYS A 96 10.94 16.89 -23.65
N ARG A 97 11.14 17.04 -22.33
CA ARG A 97 12.29 17.77 -21.77
C ARG A 97 13.16 16.93 -20.83
N TRP A 98 12.60 15.90 -20.20
CA TRP A 98 13.29 15.02 -19.26
C TRP A 98 13.52 13.64 -19.87
N HIS A 99 14.74 13.13 -19.69
CA HIS A 99 15.08 11.74 -19.96
C HIS A 99 15.00 10.94 -18.65
N ARG A 100 14.27 9.83 -18.65
CA ARG A 100 14.11 8.93 -17.50
C ARG A 100 15.27 7.94 -17.39
N ASN A 101 16.43 8.43 -16.98
CA ASN A 101 17.66 7.63 -16.87
C ASN A 101 18.11 7.40 -15.41
N SER A 102 17.32 7.87 -14.45
CA SER A 102 17.57 7.71 -13.02
C SER A 102 16.28 7.52 -12.24
N GLU A 103 16.40 6.95 -11.05
CA GLU A 103 15.27 6.83 -10.13
C GLU A 103 14.65 8.19 -9.83
N ASN A 104 15.44 9.23 -9.56
CA ASN A 104 14.94 10.59 -9.30
C ASN A 104 14.09 11.13 -10.46
N THR A 105 14.52 10.94 -11.70
CA THR A 105 13.72 11.36 -12.87
C THR A 105 12.45 10.54 -13.04
N THR A 106 12.46 9.26 -12.68
CA THR A 106 11.26 8.43 -12.63
C THR A 106 10.30 8.90 -11.54
N ARG A 107 10.82 9.29 -10.37
CA ARG A 107 10.03 9.81 -9.25
C ARG A 107 9.25 11.06 -9.63
N THR A 108 9.80 11.95 -10.46
CA THR A 108 9.05 13.11 -10.97
C THR A 108 7.77 12.71 -11.72
N LEU A 109 7.78 11.63 -12.52
CA LEU A 109 6.57 11.13 -13.18
C LEU A 109 5.55 10.60 -12.15
N ILE A 110 6.04 9.84 -11.16
CA ILE A 110 5.22 9.30 -10.08
C ILE A 110 4.59 10.44 -9.26
N ASP A 111 5.36 11.47 -8.92
CA ASP A 111 4.91 12.66 -8.20
C ASP A 111 3.75 13.35 -8.93
N LEU A 112 3.89 13.58 -10.24
CA LEU A 112 2.84 14.19 -11.06
C LEU A 112 1.54 13.36 -11.04
N MET A 113 1.66 12.04 -11.16
CA MET A 113 0.51 11.13 -11.10
C MET A 113 -0.14 11.11 -9.72
N LEU A 114 0.66 11.04 -8.66
CA LEU A 114 0.15 11.04 -7.28
C LEU A 114 -0.54 12.36 -6.94
N LEU A 115 0.02 13.50 -7.33
CA LEU A 115 -0.59 14.81 -7.14
C LEU A 115 -1.95 14.90 -7.84
N ASP A 116 -2.05 14.44 -9.10
CA ASP A 116 -3.32 14.44 -9.83
C ASP A 116 -4.37 13.57 -9.14
N VAL A 117 -4.00 12.36 -8.71
CA VAL A 117 -4.93 11.46 -8.02
C VAL A 117 -5.32 12.01 -6.64
N LEU A 118 -4.37 12.59 -5.90
CA LEU A 118 -4.63 13.17 -4.58
C LEU A 118 -5.56 14.38 -4.66
N ASP A 119 -5.41 15.22 -5.67
CA ASP A 119 -6.29 16.38 -5.93
C ASP A 119 -7.75 15.96 -6.19
N HIS A 120 -7.95 14.76 -6.76
CA HIS A 120 -9.28 14.15 -6.93
C HIS A 120 -9.79 13.39 -5.70
N SER A 121 -8.94 13.17 -4.70
CA SER A 121 -9.27 12.49 -3.44
C SER A 121 -9.66 13.51 -2.35
N ALA A 122 -10.28 13.07 -1.26
CA ALA A 122 -10.69 14.00 -0.21
C ALA A 122 -9.50 14.67 0.51
N GLU A 123 -9.72 15.91 0.95
CA GLU A 123 -8.76 16.89 1.52
C GLU A 123 -7.86 16.42 2.69
N ARG A 124 -7.97 15.17 3.16
CA ARG A 124 -7.35 14.71 4.42
C ARG A 124 -6.19 13.73 4.26
N ILE A 125 -5.87 13.30 3.04
CA ILE A 125 -4.74 12.40 2.77
C ILE A 125 -3.55 13.24 2.28
N GLY A 126 -2.44 13.17 3.00
CA GLY A 126 -1.16 13.74 2.58
C GLY A 126 -0.25 12.70 1.96
N GLY A 127 0.79 13.16 1.25
CA GLY A 127 1.89 12.35 0.77
C GLY A 127 3.22 12.81 1.38
N TRP A 128 4.05 11.86 1.80
CA TRP A 128 5.39 12.10 2.35
C TRP A 128 6.40 11.24 1.62
N GLY A 129 7.57 11.82 1.32
CA GLY A 129 8.70 11.10 0.77
C GLY A 129 9.68 10.63 1.85
N GLU A 130 10.44 9.57 1.55
CA GLU A 130 11.55 9.08 2.39
C GLU A 130 11.17 8.80 3.85
N VAL A 131 10.11 8.03 4.07
CA VAL A 131 9.62 7.73 5.42
C VAL A 131 10.26 6.46 5.96
N GLU A 132 10.98 6.58 7.08
CA GLU A 132 11.52 5.43 7.80
C GLU A 132 10.38 4.58 8.38
N LEU A 133 10.36 3.30 8.00
CA LEU A 133 9.46 2.29 8.55
C LEU A 133 10.31 1.20 9.21
N SER A 134 9.97 0.86 10.46
CA SER A 134 10.72 -0.11 11.25
C SER A 134 9.78 -0.97 12.09
N TRP A 135 10.03 -2.28 12.10
CA TRP A 135 9.37 -3.25 12.95
C TRP A 135 10.39 -4.09 13.71
N THR A 136 10.13 -4.36 14.98
CA THR A 136 10.96 -5.25 15.79
C THR A 136 10.15 -6.49 16.13
N ASP A 137 10.66 -7.66 15.75
CA ASP A 137 10.12 -8.96 16.14
C ASP A 137 11.21 -9.76 16.86
N GLY A 138 11.09 -9.85 18.19
CA GLY A 138 12.11 -10.48 19.03
C GLY A 138 13.52 -9.88 18.81
N PRO A 139 14.51 -10.71 18.40
CA PRO A 139 15.87 -10.26 18.14
C PRO A 139 16.06 -9.63 16.76
N ILE A 140 15.05 -9.61 15.89
CA ILE A 140 15.17 -9.08 14.53
C ILE A 140 14.54 -7.69 14.45
N ILE A 141 15.23 -6.77 13.79
CA ILE A 141 14.71 -5.47 13.37
C ILE A 141 14.63 -5.46 11.86
N LEU A 142 13.44 -5.25 11.32
CA LEU A 142 13.23 -4.98 9.91
C LEU A 142 13.07 -3.48 9.71
N THR A 143 13.91 -2.85 8.89
CA THR A 143 13.93 -1.38 8.75
C THR A 143 14.31 -0.89 7.35
N GLY A 144 13.79 0.27 6.95
CA GLY A 144 14.08 0.89 5.66
C GLY A 144 13.30 2.19 5.45
N TYR A 145 13.52 2.84 4.31
CA TYR A 145 12.87 4.11 3.93
C TYR A 145 11.96 3.86 2.73
N SER A 146 10.65 4.02 2.91
CA SER A 146 9.71 3.96 1.80
C SER A 146 9.78 5.27 1.01
N ASP A 147 9.89 5.17 -0.31
CA ASP A 147 9.98 6.37 -1.18
C ASP A 147 8.74 7.26 -1.06
N TYR A 148 7.58 6.63 -0.85
CA TYR A 148 6.31 7.31 -0.62
C TYR A 148 5.54 6.68 0.52
N VAL A 149 4.89 7.53 1.32
CA VAL A 149 3.85 7.15 2.26
C VAL A 149 2.66 8.08 2.07
N LEU A 150 1.47 7.51 1.91
CA LEU A 150 0.21 8.26 1.95
C LEU A 150 -0.49 7.95 3.27
N SER A 151 -0.87 8.99 4.00
CA SER A 151 -1.34 8.88 5.39
C SER A 151 -2.39 9.93 5.75
N TYR A 152 -3.11 9.70 6.86
CA TYR A 152 -3.96 10.72 7.48
C TYR A 152 -3.21 11.63 8.43
N GLY A 153 -3.68 12.88 8.49
CA GLY A 153 -3.24 13.87 9.46
C GLY A 153 -1.84 14.40 9.15
N ASP A 154 -1.38 15.35 9.95
CA ASP A 154 -0.01 15.81 9.84
C ASP A 154 0.92 14.73 10.38
N LEU A 155 1.74 14.11 9.52
CA LEU A 155 2.94 13.43 9.98
C LEU A 155 3.90 14.50 10.52
N SER A 156 3.69 14.93 11.77
CA SER A 156 4.74 15.57 12.56
C SER A 156 5.91 14.60 12.78
N ASP A 157 7.01 15.03 13.39
CA ASP A 157 8.32 14.35 13.57
C ASP A 157 8.34 12.86 13.98
N LYS A 158 7.19 12.23 14.23
CA LYS A 158 7.02 10.78 14.33
C LYS A 158 5.81 10.34 13.52
N THR A 159 6.06 9.65 12.42
CA THR A 159 5.01 8.93 11.68
C THR A 159 4.30 7.97 12.62
N ASP A 160 3.03 8.23 12.91
CA ASP A 160 2.17 7.21 13.50
C ASP A 160 1.96 6.13 12.44
N MET A 161 2.74 5.06 12.49
CA MET A 161 2.64 3.95 11.52
C MET A 161 1.21 3.44 11.38
N SER A 162 0.37 3.55 12.41
CA SER A 162 -1.02 3.11 12.32
C SER A 162 -1.89 3.99 11.40
N SER A 163 -1.48 5.23 11.16
CA SER A 163 -2.13 6.18 10.24
C SER A 163 -1.79 5.94 8.76
N VAL A 164 -0.68 5.25 8.47
CA VAL A 164 -0.18 5.01 7.10
C VAL A 164 -1.14 4.14 6.29
N LEU A 165 -1.60 4.62 5.14
CA LEU A 165 -2.60 3.95 4.29
C LEU A 165 -1.97 3.21 3.13
N VAL A 166 -1.02 3.88 2.48
CA VAL A 166 -0.35 3.39 1.27
C VAL A 166 1.15 3.57 1.44
N CYS A 167 1.91 2.52 1.18
CA CYS A 167 3.36 2.62 1.00
C CYS A 167 3.69 2.62 -0.51
N GLY A 168 4.75 3.29 -0.91
CA GLY A 168 5.19 3.34 -2.30
C GLY A 168 6.69 3.17 -2.41
N GLU A 169 7.10 2.44 -3.45
CA GLU A 169 8.50 2.21 -3.83
C GLU A 169 8.68 2.57 -5.31
N ALA A 170 9.59 3.49 -5.59
CA ALA A 170 10.04 3.82 -6.93
C ALA A 170 11.19 2.90 -7.34
N LYS A 171 11.29 2.63 -8.64
CA LYS A 171 12.42 1.94 -9.25
C LYS A 171 12.87 2.69 -10.50
N CYS A 172 14.14 2.52 -10.84
CA CYS A 172 14.59 2.82 -12.19
C CYS A 172 14.03 1.78 -13.18
N SER A 173 13.80 2.15 -14.44
CA SER A 173 13.24 1.27 -15.48
C SER A 173 13.98 -0.06 -15.63
N ASP A 174 15.30 -0.04 -15.44
CA ASP A 174 16.16 -1.20 -15.66
C ASP A 174 16.49 -1.95 -14.36
N ALA A 175 15.94 -1.50 -13.22
CA ALA A 175 16.20 -2.11 -11.93
C ALA A 175 15.38 -3.40 -11.77
N LYS A 176 15.99 -4.44 -11.17
CA LYS A 176 15.27 -5.64 -10.79
C LYS A 176 14.19 -5.28 -9.76
N GLN A 177 12.93 -5.54 -10.11
CA GLN A 177 11.78 -5.37 -9.23
C GLN A 177 11.78 -6.47 -8.15
N ASN A 178 11.90 -6.09 -6.87
CA ASN A 178 11.76 -7.00 -5.74
C ASN A 178 10.45 -6.71 -5.01
N ILE A 179 9.38 -7.43 -5.37
CA ILE A 179 8.04 -7.28 -4.78
C ILE A 179 8.05 -7.41 -3.25
N TRP A 180 8.99 -8.18 -2.69
CA TRP A 180 9.09 -8.37 -1.24
C TRP A 180 9.45 -7.08 -0.49
N GLN A 181 10.08 -6.12 -1.16
CA GLN A 181 10.40 -4.83 -0.56
C GLN A 181 9.12 -4.03 -0.23
N ILE A 182 8.20 -3.88 -1.19
CA ILE A 182 6.94 -3.17 -0.95
C ILE A 182 6.00 -3.96 -0.03
N VAL A 183 6.01 -5.30 -0.12
CA VAL A 183 5.26 -6.17 0.81
C VAL A 183 5.78 -6.01 2.24
N ALA A 184 7.10 -5.90 2.44
CA ALA A 184 7.69 -5.65 3.75
C ALA A 184 7.23 -4.31 4.33
N TYR A 185 7.29 -3.21 3.57
CA TYR A 185 6.79 -1.91 4.03
C TYR A 185 5.32 -1.96 4.45
N CYS A 186 4.47 -2.56 3.61
CA CYS A 186 3.04 -2.71 3.94
C CYS A 186 2.84 -3.60 5.18
N GLY A 187 3.63 -4.66 5.30
CA GLY A 187 3.54 -5.63 6.39
C GLY A 187 3.96 -5.05 7.74
N ILE A 188 4.95 -4.16 7.79
CA ILE A 188 5.32 -3.41 9.00
C ILE A 188 4.12 -2.60 9.51
N VAL A 189 3.47 -1.85 8.62
CA VAL A 189 2.28 -1.05 8.94
C VAL A 189 1.14 -1.96 9.42
N HIS A 190 0.92 -3.08 8.73
CA HIS A 190 -0.11 -4.06 9.08
C HIS A 190 0.14 -4.65 10.49
N LYS A 191 1.37 -5.05 10.81
CA LYS A 191 1.76 -5.57 12.13
C LYS A 191 1.61 -4.52 13.22
N ALA A 192 1.98 -3.27 12.95
CA ALA A 192 1.76 -2.17 13.87
C ALA A 192 0.26 -1.96 14.17
N ARG A 193 -0.62 -2.10 13.17
CA ARG A 193 -2.07 -2.00 13.36
C ARG A 193 -2.67 -3.19 14.12
N LEU A 194 -2.19 -4.41 13.87
CA LEU A 194 -2.56 -5.59 14.65
C LEU A 194 -2.17 -5.45 16.13
N ALA A 195 -0.95 -4.99 16.40
CA ALA A 195 -0.46 -4.76 17.76
C ALA A 195 -1.23 -3.67 18.51
N LEU A 196 -1.88 -2.76 17.78
CA LEU A 196 -2.77 -1.72 18.32
C LEU A 196 -4.25 -2.10 18.28
N GLU A 197 -4.57 -3.37 17.98
CA GLU A 197 -5.94 -3.92 17.94
C GLU A 197 -6.90 -3.09 17.07
N LYS A 198 -6.40 -2.53 15.96
CA LYS A 198 -7.26 -1.76 15.03
C LYS A 198 -8.26 -2.71 14.36
N GLN A 199 -9.50 -2.25 14.21
CA GLN A 199 -10.55 -3.03 13.53
C GLN A 199 -10.24 -3.27 12.06
N ASN A 200 -9.65 -2.28 11.40
CA ASN A 200 -9.19 -2.40 10.03
C ASN A 200 -7.67 -2.29 10.02
N VAL A 201 -7.03 -3.39 9.62
CA VAL A 201 -5.58 -3.50 9.49
C VAL A 201 -5.14 -3.58 8.02
N THR A 202 -6.06 -3.40 7.07
CA THR A 202 -5.77 -3.45 5.63
C THR A 202 -4.78 -2.36 5.25
N VAL A 203 -3.71 -2.73 4.55
CA VAL A 203 -2.69 -1.78 4.05
C VAL A 203 -2.55 -1.98 2.55
N TYR A 204 -2.38 -0.88 1.83
CA TYR A 204 -2.12 -0.90 0.40
C TYR A 204 -0.67 -0.49 0.11
N GLY A 205 -0.18 -0.86 -1.05
CA GLY A 205 1.07 -0.31 -1.55
C GLY A 205 1.22 -0.44 -3.05
N PHE A 206 2.26 0.20 -3.57
CA PHE A 206 2.65 0.07 -4.97
C PHE A 206 4.16 0.08 -5.13
N MET A 207 4.63 -0.61 -6.17
CA MET A 207 6.00 -0.52 -6.66
C MET A 207 5.93 -0.16 -8.15
N THR A 208 6.74 0.81 -8.59
CA THR A 208 6.67 1.27 -9.99
C THR A 208 7.97 1.88 -10.49
N ASP A 209 8.19 1.76 -11.79
CA ASP A 209 9.22 2.48 -12.56
C ASP A 209 8.63 3.64 -13.40
N GLY A 210 7.36 4.00 -13.16
CA GLY A 210 6.59 4.98 -13.90
C GLY A 210 5.78 4.40 -15.06
N ASP A 211 6.24 3.32 -15.70
CA ASP A 211 5.53 2.66 -16.82
C ASP A 211 4.74 1.45 -16.35
N SER A 212 5.38 0.62 -15.53
CA SER A 212 4.81 -0.58 -14.95
C SER A 212 4.53 -0.36 -13.47
N TRP A 213 3.36 -0.81 -13.03
CA TRP A 213 2.89 -0.65 -11.66
C TRP A 213 2.49 -2.01 -11.12
N GLU A 214 3.05 -2.37 -9.98
CA GLU A 214 2.64 -3.53 -9.20
C GLU A 214 1.99 -3.05 -7.91
N PHE A 215 0.70 -3.32 -7.76
CA PHE A 215 -0.06 -2.97 -6.57
C PHE A 215 -0.12 -4.13 -5.60
N VAL A 216 -0.08 -3.81 -4.31
CA VAL A 216 -0.16 -4.74 -3.19
C VAL A 216 -1.32 -4.35 -2.28
N ARG A 217 -2.02 -5.34 -1.76
CA ARG A 217 -2.97 -5.20 -0.65
C ARG A 217 -2.73 -6.30 0.36
N ILE A 218 -2.55 -5.93 1.62
CA ILE A 218 -2.62 -6.87 2.75
C ILE A 218 -4.01 -6.71 3.36
N ASP A 219 -4.82 -7.76 3.36
CA ASP A 219 -6.18 -7.73 3.93
C ASP A 219 -6.20 -7.91 5.46
N ASN A 220 -7.38 -7.93 6.08
CA ASN A 220 -7.51 -8.06 7.53
C ASN A 220 -7.08 -9.44 8.04
N GLU A 221 -7.10 -10.44 7.16
CA GLU A 221 -6.69 -11.81 7.43
C GLU A 221 -5.21 -12.06 7.09
N SER A 222 -4.42 -10.98 6.97
CA SER A 222 -2.97 -11.00 6.70
C SER A 222 -2.59 -11.69 5.39
N ASN A 223 -3.50 -11.76 4.41
CA ASN A 223 -3.17 -12.28 3.10
C ASN A 223 -2.68 -11.17 2.18
N VAL A 224 -1.64 -11.49 1.40
CA VAL A 224 -1.06 -10.59 0.42
C VAL A 224 -1.70 -10.82 -0.94
N TRP A 225 -2.29 -9.77 -1.51
CA TRP A 225 -2.84 -9.73 -2.85
C TRP A 225 -1.99 -8.82 -3.72
N THR A 226 -1.76 -9.21 -4.97
CA THR A 226 -1.00 -8.39 -5.93
C THR A 226 -1.71 -8.27 -7.28
N THR A 227 -1.39 -7.20 -8.01
CA THR A 227 -1.76 -7.07 -9.41
C THR A 227 -0.73 -6.22 -10.14
N LYS A 228 -0.53 -6.48 -11.44
CA LYS A 228 0.38 -5.71 -12.29
C LYS A 228 -0.39 -5.04 -13.42
N VAL A 229 -0.11 -3.77 -13.66
CA VAL A 229 -0.67 -2.99 -14.77
C VAL A 229 0.43 -2.18 -15.45
N SER A 230 0.25 -1.88 -16.74
CA SER A 230 1.29 -1.27 -17.58
C SER A 230 0.81 -0.01 -18.33
N THR A 231 -0.39 0.49 -18.03
CA THR A 231 -0.89 1.71 -18.65
C THR A 231 -1.18 2.77 -17.60
N LEU A 232 -0.85 4.01 -17.92
CA LEU A 232 -1.05 5.17 -17.04
C LEU A 232 -2.50 5.25 -16.54
N ARG A 233 -3.48 5.11 -17.44
CA ARG A 233 -4.91 5.13 -17.10
C ARG A 233 -5.30 4.03 -16.11
N LYS A 234 -4.78 2.81 -16.29
CA LYS A 234 -5.04 1.69 -15.35
C LYS A 234 -4.37 1.97 -14.01
N ALA A 235 -3.12 2.42 -14.00
CA ALA A 235 -2.39 2.75 -12.77
C ALA A 235 -3.09 3.82 -11.95
N MET A 236 -3.52 4.92 -12.58
CA MET A 236 -4.25 5.99 -11.90
C MET A 236 -5.62 5.55 -11.40
N THR A 237 -6.31 4.69 -12.15
CA THR A 237 -7.58 4.10 -11.69
C THR A 237 -7.38 3.24 -10.44
N TRP A 238 -6.31 2.45 -10.39
CA TRP A 238 -5.95 1.68 -9.20
C TRP A 238 -5.58 2.57 -8.00
N LEU A 239 -4.75 3.61 -8.22
CA LEU A 239 -4.39 4.57 -7.18
C LEU A 239 -5.64 5.25 -6.60
N ARG A 240 -6.53 5.75 -7.46
CA ARG A 240 -7.80 6.36 -7.02
C ARG A 240 -8.65 5.38 -6.21
N TYR A 241 -8.82 4.16 -6.72
CA TYR A 241 -9.58 3.12 -6.02
C TYR A 241 -8.99 2.79 -4.65
N ILE A 242 -7.65 2.70 -4.55
CA ILE A 242 -6.93 2.49 -3.29
C ILE A 242 -7.21 3.61 -2.30
N LEU A 243 -7.09 4.87 -2.74
CA LEU A 243 -7.34 6.03 -1.89
C LEU A 243 -8.81 6.09 -1.43
N ASP A 244 -9.76 5.81 -2.31
CA ASP A 244 -11.18 5.73 -1.95
C ASP A 244 -11.44 4.64 -0.89
N CYS A 245 -10.79 3.48 -1.03
CA CYS A 245 -10.88 2.39 -0.05
C CYS A 245 -10.25 2.80 1.28
N ALA A 246 -9.06 3.40 1.24
CA ALA A 246 -8.35 3.87 2.41
C ALA A 246 -9.15 4.95 3.16
N GLN A 247 -9.85 5.83 2.43
CA GLN A 247 -10.77 6.84 2.97
C GLN A 247 -11.94 6.25 3.72
N LYS A 248 -12.59 5.26 3.13
CA LYS A 248 -13.74 4.58 3.75
C LYS A 248 -13.31 3.73 4.96
N SER A 249 -12.06 3.29 4.97
CA SER A 249 -11.48 2.41 5.98
C SER A 249 -10.99 3.12 7.25
N THR A 250 -11.08 4.46 7.31
CA THR A 250 -10.48 5.26 8.38
C THR A 250 -11.10 5.00 9.75
N PRO A 251 -10.30 4.76 10.81
CA PRO A 251 -10.78 4.58 12.19
C PRO A 251 -11.28 5.86 12.89
N SER A 252 -11.36 7.00 12.20
CA SER A 252 -11.71 8.30 12.82
C SER A 252 -13.21 8.54 12.99
N SER A 253 -14.06 7.54 12.72
CA SER A 253 -15.42 7.48 13.28
C SER A 253 -15.33 7.18 14.78
N THR A 254 -14.92 8.18 15.56
CA THR A 254 -15.16 8.16 17.01
C THR A 254 -16.67 7.94 17.23
N PRO A 255 -17.11 6.89 17.93
CA PRO A 255 -18.53 6.75 18.21
C PRO A 255 -18.87 7.68 19.38
N THR A 256 -19.35 8.88 19.07
CA THR A 256 -20.06 9.74 20.05
C THR A 256 -21.53 9.33 20.22
N THR A 257 -21.93 8.15 19.74
CA THR A 257 -23.28 7.63 19.93
C THR A 257 -23.22 6.24 20.55
N SER A 258 -23.99 6.08 21.63
CA SER A 258 -24.01 4.93 22.53
C SER A 258 -23.92 3.58 21.80
N LYS A 259 -23.19 2.62 22.39
CA LYS A 259 -23.01 1.23 21.89
C LYS A 259 -24.33 0.50 21.55
N THR A 260 -25.45 1.00 22.03
CA THR A 260 -26.81 0.51 21.78
C THR A 260 -27.36 0.89 20.40
N ASP A 261 -26.95 2.01 19.82
CA ASP A 261 -27.44 2.49 18.51
C ASP A 261 -26.72 1.85 17.33
N LEU A 262 -25.42 1.55 17.49
CA LEU A 262 -24.59 0.88 16.46
C LEU A 262 -25.10 -0.54 16.17
N ARG A 263 -25.36 -1.35 17.19
CA ARG A 263 -25.91 -2.70 16.99
C ARG A 263 -27.26 -2.68 16.29
N LYS A 264 -28.12 -1.70 16.57
CA LYS A 264 -29.43 -1.59 15.90
C LYS A 264 -29.30 -1.20 14.43
N LYS A 265 -28.38 -0.30 14.09
CA LYS A 265 -28.19 0.18 12.71
C LYS A 265 -27.44 -0.86 11.85
N GLU A 266 -26.45 -1.54 12.42
CA GLU A 266 -25.74 -2.66 11.78
C GLU A 266 -26.66 -3.88 11.60
N LEU A 267 -27.50 -4.24 12.59
CA LEU A 267 -28.51 -5.30 12.39
C LEU A 267 -29.52 -4.93 11.30
N LYS A 268 -29.90 -3.65 11.19
CA LYS A 268 -30.86 -3.21 10.18
C LYS A 268 -30.26 -3.29 8.78
N ASN A 269 -29.00 -2.86 8.61
CA ASN A 269 -28.28 -2.98 7.35
C ASN A 269 -27.99 -4.44 6.98
N PHE A 270 -27.61 -5.27 7.94
CA PHE A 270 -27.38 -6.70 7.71
C PHE A 270 -28.68 -7.43 7.35
N LYS A 271 -29.80 -7.13 8.02
CA LYS A 271 -31.12 -7.69 7.64
C LYS A 271 -31.54 -7.29 6.23
N LEU A 272 -31.28 -6.05 5.82
CA LEU A 272 -31.63 -5.54 4.48
C LEU A 272 -30.80 -6.23 3.39
N VAL A 273 -29.51 -6.49 3.67
CA VAL A 273 -28.64 -7.27 2.79
C VAL A 273 -29.08 -8.73 2.72
N VAL A 274 -29.40 -9.36 3.86
CA VAL A 274 -29.84 -10.76 3.91
C VAL A 274 -31.22 -10.97 3.28
N GLU A 275 -32.17 -10.04 3.42
CA GLU A 275 -33.47 -10.14 2.72
C GLU A 275 -33.33 -10.01 1.21
N ARG A 276 -32.42 -9.17 0.70
CA ARG A 276 -32.12 -9.10 -0.74
C ARG A 276 -31.62 -10.42 -1.31
N PHE A 277 -30.87 -11.20 -0.54
CA PHE A 277 -30.44 -12.53 -0.96
C PHE A 277 -31.54 -13.59 -0.86
N ARG A 278 -32.54 -13.41 0.02
CA ARG A 278 -33.69 -14.33 0.12
C ARG A 278 -34.75 -14.11 -0.94
N THR A 279 -34.86 -12.90 -1.47
CA THR A 279 -35.82 -12.58 -2.54
C THR A 279 -35.31 -12.91 -3.95
N MET A 280 -34.07 -13.39 -4.11
CA MET A 280 -33.52 -13.81 -5.41
C MET A 280 -33.73 -15.30 -5.73
N ASP A 281 -34.09 -16.13 -4.74
CA ASP A 281 -34.31 -17.58 -4.93
C ASP A 281 -35.78 -17.98 -4.70
N GLY A 282 -36.70 -17.28 -5.35
CA GLY A 282 -38.13 -17.59 -5.34
C GLY A 282 -38.77 -17.30 -6.69
N VAL A 283 -38.64 -18.27 -7.60
CA VAL A 283 -39.41 -18.38 -8.83
C VAL A 283 -40.90 -18.41 -8.50
N ASP A 284 -41.70 -17.59 -9.17
CA ASP A 284 -43.05 -17.97 -9.61
C ASP A 284 -43.37 -17.31 -10.96
N GLU A 285 -44.12 -18.05 -11.76
CA GLU A 285 -44.21 -18.07 -13.22
C GLU A 285 -45.13 -16.99 -13.85
N SER A 286 -45.17 -17.03 -15.19
CA SER A 286 -46.04 -16.34 -16.17
C SER A 286 -45.57 -14.95 -16.64
N GLU A 287 -45.57 -14.60 -17.93
CA GLU A 287 -45.85 -15.25 -19.22
C GLU A 287 -45.26 -14.30 -20.29
N ASP A 288 -44.74 -14.89 -21.36
CA ASP A 288 -44.74 -14.43 -22.78
C ASP A 288 -44.53 -12.93 -23.12
N ASP A 289 -43.46 -12.61 -23.87
CA ASP A 289 -43.56 -12.39 -25.33
C ASP A 289 -42.31 -11.71 -25.94
N GLU A 290 -41.96 -12.23 -27.12
CA GLU A 290 -41.32 -11.60 -28.29
C GLU A 290 -39.80 -11.32 -28.31
N ASP A 291 -39.11 -12.28 -28.95
CA ASP A 291 -38.08 -12.18 -29.98
C ASP A 291 -37.57 -10.78 -30.39
N GLU A 292 -36.25 -10.58 -30.31
CA GLU A 292 -35.50 -9.84 -31.33
C GLU A 292 -34.09 -10.46 -31.46
N GLU A 293 -33.85 -11.09 -32.61
CA GLU A 293 -32.54 -11.58 -33.05
C GLU A 293 -31.67 -10.39 -33.49
N GLU A 294 -30.50 -10.21 -32.88
CA GLU A 294 -29.38 -9.52 -33.53
C GLU A 294 -28.13 -10.41 -33.46
N GLU A 295 -27.80 -11.00 -34.61
CA GLU A 295 -26.47 -11.48 -34.93
C GLU A 295 -25.53 -10.28 -35.02
N GLU A 296 -24.35 -10.31 -34.38
CA GLU A 296 -23.16 -9.68 -34.96
C GLU A 296 -21.85 -10.26 -34.41
N GLU A 297 -21.15 -10.92 -35.34
CA GLU A 297 -19.72 -10.90 -35.63
C GLU A 297 -18.66 -11.14 -34.53
N VAL A 298 -18.04 -12.32 -34.63
CA VAL A 298 -16.78 -12.67 -33.97
C VAL A 298 -15.61 -12.06 -34.76
N VAL A 299 -15.03 -10.98 -34.26
CA VAL A 299 -13.73 -10.48 -34.74
C VAL A 299 -12.62 -11.01 -33.84
N VAL A 300 -11.81 -11.90 -34.41
CA VAL A 300 -10.53 -12.35 -33.85
C VAL A 300 -9.52 -11.22 -34.03
N VAL A 301 -9.00 -10.67 -32.94
CA VAL A 301 -7.86 -9.74 -32.97
C VAL A 301 -6.67 -10.41 -32.30
N GLU A 302 -5.66 -10.69 -33.10
CA GLU A 302 -4.33 -11.08 -32.66
C GLU A 302 -3.66 -9.91 -31.93
N GLU A 303 -3.02 -10.20 -30.80
CA GLU A 303 -2.23 -9.26 -30.01
C GLU A 303 -1.00 -8.81 -30.80
N ASP A 304 -0.84 -7.50 -31.00
CA ASP A 304 0.46 -6.91 -31.32
C ASP A 304 0.75 -5.72 -30.40
N GLY A 305 1.92 -5.76 -29.80
CA GLY A 305 2.33 -4.88 -28.71
C GLY A 305 3.07 -3.65 -29.20
N THR A 306 2.36 -2.55 -29.49
CA THR A 306 2.95 -1.22 -29.72
C THR A 306 1.96 -0.08 -29.41
N ASP A 307 1.47 0.06 -28.18
CA ASP A 307 0.36 1.00 -27.89
C ASP A 307 0.69 2.09 -26.84
N LEU A 308 1.87 2.72 -26.94
CA LEU A 308 2.19 3.92 -26.14
C LEU A 308 2.61 5.15 -26.95
N VAL A 309 3.09 4.98 -28.19
CA VAL A 309 3.44 6.12 -29.06
C VAL A 309 2.22 6.62 -29.86
N GLU A 310 1.33 5.72 -30.29
CA GLU A 310 0.14 6.10 -31.09
C GLU A 310 -0.93 6.88 -30.33
N SER A 311 -0.97 6.81 -28.99
CA SER A 311 -1.95 7.58 -28.22
C SER A 311 -1.62 9.08 -28.11
N MET A 312 -0.38 9.48 -28.43
CA MET A 312 0.05 10.89 -28.46
C MET A 312 -0.02 11.54 -29.85
N ASP A 313 0.02 10.75 -30.93
CA ASP A 313 -0.08 11.27 -32.31
C ASP A 313 -1.48 11.78 -32.69
N LYS A 314 -2.50 11.52 -31.85
CA LYS A 314 -3.85 12.11 -32.00
C LYS A 314 -3.97 13.55 -31.48
N LEU A 315 -2.90 14.14 -30.94
CA LEU A 315 -2.81 15.57 -30.59
C LEU A 315 -1.99 16.34 -31.64
N ASN A 316 -2.38 16.23 -32.90
CA ASN A 316 -1.77 16.96 -34.00
C ASN A 316 -2.39 18.38 -34.08
N ILE A 317 -1.91 19.31 -33.25
CA ILE A 317 -2.12 20.74 -33.49
C ILE A 317 -1.07 21.18 -34.50
N SER A 318 -1.55 21.49 -35.70
CA SER A 318 -0.79 22.04 -36.83
C SER A 318 0.11 23.20 -36.39
N SER A 319 1.42 22.99 -36.44
CA SER A 319 2.40 24.07 -36.42
C SER A 319 2.53 24.66 -37.83
N ARG A 320 1.60 25.55 -38.17
CA ARG A 320 1.88 26.66 -39.09
C ARG A 320 1.65 27.95 -38.31
N ASP A 321 2.64 28.82 -38.40
CA ASP A 321 2.76 30.14 -37.77
C ASP A 321 3.34 30.14 -36.34
N LEU A 322 4.68 30.04 -36.25
CA LEU A 322 5.58 31.05 -35.66
C LEU A 322 7.06 30.61 -35.75
#